data_AF-A0A3D1YK59-F1
#
_entry.id   AF-A0A3D1YK59-F1
#
_cell.length_a   1.000
_cell.length_b   1.000
_cell.length_c   1.000
_cell.angle_alpha   90.00
_cell.angle_beta   90.00
_cell.angle_gamma   90.00
#
_symmetry.space_group_name_H-M   'P 1'
#
loop_
_entity.id
_entity.type
_entity.pdbx_description
1 polymer ?
#
loop_
_entity_poly.entity_id
_entity_poly.type
_entity_poly.pdbx_seq_one_letter_code
_entity_poly.pdbx_strand_id
1 'polypeptide(L)' 'MTELNHSDIQSLAKAVGLQINSTDLDDVSFSINALLSYMDGIDIKGTNTIHPLPIILEEFKSNE' A
#
# COMPACT_ATOMS: atom_id res chain seq x y z
N MET A 1 1.34 6.67 -12.56
CA MET A 1 0.90 7.26 -11.26
C MET A 1 1.79 8.44 -10.88
N THR A 2 1.33 9.36 -10.01
CA THR A 2 2.17 10.44 -9.43
C THR A 2 3.07 9.86 -8.33
N GLU A 3 4.34 10.23 -8.32
CA GLU A 3 5.29 9.86 -7.26
C GLU A 3 4.83 10.40 -5.90
N LEU A 4 5.01 9.60 -4.85
CA LEU A 4 4.74 9.95 -3.47
C LEU A 4 5.87 10.81 -2.91
N ASN A 5 5.51 11.88 -2.20
CA ASN A 5 6.48 12.72 -1.50
C ASN A 5 6.73 12.21 -0.08
N HIS A 6 7.70 12.81 0.62
CA HIS A 6 8.09 12.41 1.98
C HIS A 6 6.95 12.45 3.01
N SER A 7 6.03 13.40 2.89
CA SER A 7 4.85 13.47 3.78
C SER A 7 3.90 12.30 3.55
N ASP A 8 3.74 11.89 2.29
CA ASP A 8 2.90 10.73 1.94
C ASP A 8 3.51 9.44 2.50
N ILE A 9 4.82 9.25 2.30
CA ILE A 9 5.57 8.09 2.82
C ILE A 9 5.50 8.01 4.35
N GLN A 10 5.67 9.15 5.06
CA GLN A 10 5.52 9.19 6.51
C GLN A 10 4.09 8.86 6.96
N SER A 11 3.08 9.34 6.23
CA SER A 11 1.68 9.04 6.53
C SER A 11 1.36 7.56 6.36
N LEU A 12 1.89 6.93 5.29
CA LEU A 12 1.77 5.49 5.05
C LEU A 12 2.44 4.67 6.16
N ALA A 13 3.66 5.06 6.57
CA ALA A 13 4.35 4.40 7.67
C ALA A 13 3.54 4.46 8.96
N LYS A 14 3.00 5.64 9.29
CA LYS A 14 2.15 5.84 10.47
C LYS A 14 0.88 4.99 10.42
N ALA A 15 0.27 4.83 9.25
CA ALA A 15 -0.94 4.03 9.08
C ALA A 15 -0.72 2.54 9.42
N VAL A 16 0.50 2.03 9.22
CA VAL A 16 0.89 0.66 9.59
C VAL A 16 1.62 0.56 10.93
N GLY A 17 1.65 1.65 11.71
CA GLY A 17 2.30 1.70 13.02
C GLY A 17 3.84 1.69 12.97
N LEU A 18 4.43 2.02 11.82
CA LEU A 18 5.88 2.17 11.66
C LEU A 18 6.30 3.63 11.76
N GLN A 19 7.50 3.85 12.26
CA GLN A 19 8.15 5.16 12.32
C GLN A 19 9.43 5.11 11.49
N ILE A 20 9.52 5.95 10.47
CA ILE A 20 10.69 6.05 9.59
C ILE A 20 11.52 7.24 10.06
N ASN A 21 12.82 7.03 10.30
CA ASN A 21 13.73 8.12 10.62
C ASN A 21 13.97 9.01 9.40
N SER A 22 14.24 10.29 9.61
CA SER A 22 14.51 11.22 8.51
C SER A 22 15.72 10.81 7.65
N THR A 23 16.68 10.09 8.22
CA THR A 23 17.87 9.59 7.51
C THR A 23 17.55 8.50 6.50
N ASP A 24 16.47 7.75 6.72
CA ASP A 24 16.10 6.58 5.93
C ASP A 24 14.99 6.92 4.93
N LEU A 25 14.46 8.15 5.00
CA LEU A 25 13.25 8.55 4.29
C LEU A 25 13.47 8.64 2.78
N ASP A 26 14.65 9.08 2.35
CA ASP A 26 15.01 9.18 0.93
C ASP A 26 15.07 7.78 0.28
N ASP A 27 15.71 6.82 0.97
CA ASP A 27 15.85 5.44 0.49
C ASP A 27 14.50 4.71 0.43
N VAL A 28 13.67 4.89 1.45
CA VAL A 28 12.31 4.32 1.47
C VAL A 28 11.44 4.96 0.39
N SER A 29 11.52 6.28 0.22
CA SER A 29 10.80 7.02 -0.82
C SER A 29 11.18 6.51 -2.21
N PHE A 30 12.48 6.36 -2.49
CA PHE A 30 12.96 5.80 -3.75
C PHE A 30 12.43 4.39 -3.99
N SER A 31 12.53 3.52 -2.99
CA SER A 31 12.11 2.12 -3.09
C SER A 31 10.61 1.98 -3.34
N ILE A 32 9.79 2.76 -2.62
CA ILE A 32 8.32 2.72 -2.77
C ILE A 32 7.91 3.28 -4.13
N ASN A 33 8.48 4.40 -4.56
CA ASN A 33 8.15 5.00 -5.85
C ASN A 33 8.58 4.11 -7.03
N ALA A 34 9.72 3.42 -6.92
CA ALA A 34 10.14 2.42 -7.91
C ALA A 34 9.15 1.24 -7.98
N LEU A 35 8.69 0.74 -6.83
CA LEU A 35 7.68 -0.33 -6.76
C LEU A 35 6.37 0.11 -7.41
N LEU A 36 5.88 1.31 -7.10
CA LEU A 36 4.65 1.84 -7.68
C LEU A 36 4.76 2.00 -9.20
N SER A 37 5.90 2.49 -9.67
CA SER A 37 6.18 2.61 -11.12
C SER A 37 6.18 1.25 -11.81
N TYR A 38 6.75 0.23 -11.16
CA TYR A 38 6.70 -1.14 -11.67
C TYR A 38 5.26 -1.67 -11.73
N MET A 39 4.46 -1.44 -10.68
CA MET A 39 3.06 -1.87 -10.61
C MET A 39 2.18 -1.19 -11.66
N ASP A 40 2.42 0.09 -11.96
CA ASP A 40 1.70 0.85 -13.00
C ASP A 40 1.91 0.24 -14.40
N GLY A 41 3.02 -0.47 -14.61
CA GLY A 41 3.30 -1.20 -15.85
C GLY A 41 2.62 -2.57 -15.94
N ILE A 42 1.95 -3.05 -14.89
CA ILE A 42 1.30 -4.37 -14.89
C ILE A 42 -0.11 -4.25 -15.46
N ASP A 43 -0.27 -4.60 -16.74
CA ASP A 43 -1.59 -4.79 -17.36
C ASP A 43 -2.10 -6.22 -17.15
N ILE A 44 -3.01 -6.42 -16.20
CA ILE A 44 -3.68 -7.70 -15.98
C ILE A 44 -4.94 -7.76 -16.84
N LYS A 45 -4.88 -8.52 -17.94
CA LYS A 45 -6.04 -8.75 -18.81
C LYS A 45 -7.17 -9.45 -18.06
N GLY A 46 -8.40 -9.00 -18.27
CA GLY A 46 -9.60 -9.61 -17.69
C GLY A 46 -9.99 -9.09 -16.30
N THR A 47 -9.28 -8.11 -15.74
CA THR A 47 -9.65 -7.42 -14.49
C THR A 47 -11.06 -6.82 -14.53
N ASN A 48 -11.48 -6.28 -15.67
CA ASN A 48 -12.83 -5.73 -15.88
C ASN A 48 -13.94 -6.82 -15.91
N THR A 49 -13.57 -8.10 -15.95
CA THR A 49 -14.51 -9.23 -16.03
C THR A 49 -14.65 -10.01 -14.71
N ILE A 50 -13.84 -9.66 -13.70
CA ILE A 50 -13.86 -10.31 -12.40
C ILE A 50 -14.46 -9.37 -11.34
N HIS A 51 -15.29 -9.93 -10.47
CA HIS A 51 -15.80 -9.21 -9.31
C HIS A 51 -14.77 -9.26 -8.17
N PRO A 52 -14.64 -8.18 -7.36
CA PRO A 52 -13.82 -8.21 -6.16
C PRO A 52 -14.25 -9.36 -5.24
N LEU A 53 -13.29 -10.00 -4.59
CA LEU A 53 -13.62 -11.02 -3.59
C LEU A 53 -14.46 -10.38 -2.47
N PRO A 54 -15.61 -10.96 -2.12
CA PRO A 54 -16.43 -10.42 -1.05
C PRO A 54 -15.66 -10.47 0.27
N ILE A 55 -15.74 -9.39 1.04
CA ILE A 55 -15.22 -9.39 2.41
C ILE A 55 -16.17 -10.26 3.24
N ILE A 56 -15.71 -11.45 3.64
CA ILE A 56 -16.42 -12.29 4.60
C ILE A 56 -16.06 -11.78 5.99
N LEU A 57 -16.95 -10.99 6.60
CA LEU A 57 -16.85 -10.66 8.01
C LEU A 57 -17.35 -11.87 8.80
N GLU A 58 -16.45 -12.77 9.20
CA GLU A 58 -16.80 -13.68 10.28
C GLU A 58 -16.99 -12.84 11.54
N GLU A 59 -18.21 -12.81 12.08
CA GLU A 59 -18.46 -12.26 13.40
C GLU A 59 -17.54 -13.01 14.37
N PHE A 60 -16.49 -12.34 14.86
CA PHE A 60 -15.69 -12.82 15.97
C PHE A 60 -16.64 -13.02 17.15
N LYS A 61 -17.18 -14.22 17.28
CA LYS A 61 -17.86 -14.65 18.51
C LYS A 61 -16.80 -14.70 19.58
N SER A 62 -16.67 -13.59 20.31
CA SER A 62 -16.01 -13.56 21.59
C SER A 62 -16.78 -14.53 22.49
N ASN A 63 -16.19 -15.69 22.78
CA ASN A 63 -16.69 -16.56 23.82
C ASN A 63 -16.49 -15.83 25.15
N GLU A 64 -17.56 -15.24 25.68
CA GLU A 64 -17.67 -14.83 27.09
C GLU A 64 -17.59 -16.05 28.02
#